data_AF-A0A101XDM2-F1
#
_entry.id   AF-A0A101XDM2-F1
#
_cell.length_a   1.000
_cell.length_b   1.000
_cell.length_c   1.000
_cell.angle_alpha   90.00
_cell.angle_beta   90.00
_cell.angle_gamma   90.00
#
_symmetry.space_group_name_H-M   'P 1'
#
loop_
_entity.id
_entity.type
_entity.pdbx_description
1 polymer ?
#
loop_
_entity_poly.entity_id
_entity_poly.type
_entity_poly.pdbx_seq_one_letter_code
_entity_poly.pdbx_strand_id
1 'polypeptide(L)'
;MPIQEEGRLLILEDPTDEELREASEHDGPIIIVLRNRDEVDTTILNKHEIDVHILRNPSEDYLELLKAQLMGRRVKPMEVPIEGPITRRELLRGRVVRTKPKNVPEFIENACKARYGCHECLQACPVGAVSIVNNRVEVNAQSCIECGLCVRACPTGALIMAGADDNEHALLLNKLNNTSQVTRITYTCTANQRAPGNGEYVYFVPCIAAVSPEWLMMDLTKVNEVSLECPMEDCPLAGVKVSEGLIGDISKALKVTVRGKYTISGGLFNKSINYMGIRRSDYAKALKALRPIMTGMGGDNLKVFNVGIDTVKCSFCGVCFAKCPERAFDVTRVGDKTVLRLDWAKCIGCGYCEKLCPEKAITVSRASSIPGDDYVDEVEDEVVRCKMCGKPFDTKRHIMTTKVRLGIKGDPEWLYLCPDCRRYYTAKKMLETGLGIKGARNLPGVQS
;
A
#
# COMPACT_ATOMS: atom_id res chain seq x y z
N MET A 1 -10.42 1.86 -40.91
CA MET A 1 -9.99 0.46 -40.69
C MET A 1 -10.36 0.13 -39.28
N PRO A 2 -11.12 -0.94 -39.06
CA PRO A 2 -12.22 -0.89 -38.11
C PRO A 2 -11.70 -1.11 -36.69
N ILE A 3 -12.20 -0.28 -35.78
CA ILE A 3 -12.42 -0.56 -34.37
C ILE A 3 -11.90 -1.95 -33.93
N GLN A 4 -10.72 -1.98 -33.29
CA GLN A 4 -10.20 -3.21 -32.68
C GLN A 4 -10.59 -3.24 -31.21
N GLU A 5 -11.41 -4.21 -30.83
CA GLU A 5 -11.72 -4.48 -29.42
C GLU A 5 -10.75 -5.53 -28.87
N GLU A 6 -9.89 -5.11 -27.93
CA GLU A 6 -9.00 -6.00 -27.19
C GLU A 6 -9.49 -6.12 -25.74
N GLY A 7 -10.38 -7.09 -25.51
CA GLY A 7 -11.02 -7.28 -24.22
C GLY A 7 -11.97 -6.13 -23.89
N ARG A 8 -11.52 -5.20 -23.04
CA ARG A 8 -12.29 -4.00 -22.66
C ARG A 8 -11.75 -2.70 -23.27
N LEU A 9 -10.68 -2.78 -24.03
CA LEU A 9 -10.05 -1.64 -24.68
C LEU A 9 -10.61 -1.49 -26.08
N LEU A 10 -10.93 -0.25 -26.45
CA LEU A 10 -11.28 0.12 -27.82
C LEU A 10 -10.08 0.81 -28.46
N ILE A 11 -9.66 0.35 -29.63
CA ILE A 11 -8.56 0.95 -30.37
C ILE A 11 -9.09 1.45 -31.71
N LEU A 12 -8.88 2.73 -31.97
CA LEU A 12 -9.33 3.44 -33.16
C LEU A 12 -8.12 4.01 -33.90
N GLU A 13 -7.85 3.53 -35.11
CA GLU A 13 -6.80 4.09 -35.97
C GLU A 13 -7.39 5.11 -36.96
N ASP A 14 -6.92 6.35 -36.88
CA ASP A 14 -7.38 7.51 -37.66
C ASP A 14 -8.93 7.62 -37.78
N PRO A 15 -9.72 7.54 -36.68
CA PRO A 15 -11.18 7.43 -36.74
C PRO A 15 -11.92 8.67 -37.26
N THR A 16 -12.92 8.47 -38.10
CA THR A 16 -13.88 9.50 -38.50
C THR A 16 -14.74 10.00 -37.33
N ASP A 17 -15.38 11.17 -37.50
CA ASP A 17 -16.29 11.74 -36.48
C ASP A 17 -17.45 10.78 -36.15
N GLU A 18 -17.89 9.97 -37.11
CA GLU A 18 -18.95 8.97 -36.88
C GLU A 18 -18.45 7.80 -36.02
N GLU A 19 -17.26 7.27 -36.30
CA GLU A 19 -16.63 6.24 -35.46
C GLU A 19 -16.37 6.75 -34.03
N LEU A 20 -16.07 8.04 -33.84
CA LEU A 20 -15.95 8.64 -32.50
C LEU A 20 -17.30 8.74 -31.78
N ARG A 21 -18.40 9.00 -32.49
CA ARG A 21 -19.74 8.98 -31.89
C ARG A 21 -20.12 7.59 -31.43
N GLU A 22 -19.88 6.57 -32.25
CA GLU A 22 -20.11 5.17 -31.88
C GLU A 22 -19.24 4.77 -30.67
N ALA A 23 -17.96 5.13 -30.69
CA ALA A 23 -17.03 4.87 -29.60
C ALA A 23 -17.41 5.51 -28.26
N SER A 24 -18.22 6.58 -28.28
CA SER A 24 -18.69 7.24 -27.05
C SER A 24 -19.51 6.32 -26.15
N GLU A 25 -20.13 5.27 -26.71
CA GLU A 25 -20.94 4.30 -25.98
C GLU A 25 -20.12 3.14 -25.39
N HIS A 26 -18.86 2.98 -25.79
CA HIS A 26 -18.01 1.88 -25.34
C HIS A 26 -17.75 1.91 -23.83
N ASP A 27 -17.82 0.77 -23.15
CA ASP A 27 -17.78 0.73 -21.68
C ASP A 27 -16.36 0.81 -21.06
N GLY A 28 -15.30 0.87 -21.88
CA GLY A 28 -13.91 0.88 -21.41
C GLY A 28 -13.04 2.01 -21.97
N PRO A 29 -11.72 2.00 -21.67
CA PRO A 29 -10.77 2.96 -22.20
C PRO A 29 -10.67 2.89 -23.73
N ILE A 30 -10.48 4.05 -24.34
CA ILE A 30 -10.36 4.25 -25.78
C ILE A 30 -8.94 4.73 -26.07
N ILE A 31 -8.27 4.05 -26.99
CA ILE A 31 -6.99 4.46 -27.55
C ILE A 31 -7.25 4.95 -28.98
N ILE A 32 -6.96 6.21 -29.25
CA ILE A 32 -7.03 6.81 -30.58
C ILE A 32 -5.61 6.92 -31.10
N VAL A 33 -5.30 6.18 -32.17
CA VAL A 33 -4.00 6.21 -32.83
C VAL A 33 -4.11 7.06 -34.09
N LEU A 34 -3.37 8.17 -34.13
CA LEU A 34 -3.29 9.07 -35.26
C LEU A 34 -2.01 8.77 -36.04
N ARG A 35 -2.12 8.13 -37.21
CA ARG A 35 -0.97 7.83 -38.09
C ARG A 35 -0.92 8.77 -39.29
N ASN A 36 -2.08 9.13 -39.83
CA ASN A 36 -2.21 9.90 -41.08
C ASN A 36 -2.75 11.32 -40.88
N ARG A 37 -2.94 11.77 -39.63
CA ARG A 37 -3.46 13.09 -39.27
C ARG A 37 -2.92 13.59 -37.95
N ASP A 38 -3.03 14.89 -37.69
CA ASP A 38 -2.45 15.51 -36.50
C ASP A 38 -3.47 15.77 -35.38
N GLU A 39 -4.75 15.88 -35.73
CA GLU A 39 -5.83 16.26 -34.81
C GLU A 39 -7.08 15.40 -35.00
N VAL A 40 -7.87 15.35 -33.93
CA VAL A 40 -9.15 14.63 -33.85
C VAL A 40 -10.06 15.39 -32.88
N ASP A 41 -11.35 15.56 -33.22
CA ASP A 41 -12.30 16.24 -32.34
C ASP A 41 -12.78 15.29 -31.24
N THR A 42 -12.14 15.35 -30.07
CA THR A 42 -12.53 14.58 -28.90
C THR A 42 -13.68 15.18 -28.11
N THR A 43 -14.17 16.38 -28.44
CA THR A 43 -15.32 16.97 -27.75
C THR A 43 -16.61 16.16 -27.95
N ILE A 44 -16.61 15.30 -28.97
CA ILE A 44 -17.69 14.36 -29.31
C ILE A 44 -17.75 13.18 -28.33
N LEU A 45 -16.64 12.86 -27.65
CA LEU A 45 -16.58 11.77 -26.69
C LEU A 45 -17.13 12.20 -25.34
N ASN A 46 -18.23 11.57 -24.91
CA ASN A 46 -18.77 11.73 -23.55
C ASN A 46 -17.98 10.88 -22.53
N LYS A 47 -16.65 11.01 -22.54
CA LYS A 47 -15.73 10.23 -21.70
C LYS A 47 -14.87 11.13 -20.84
N HIS A 48 -14.47 10.63 -19.69
CA HIS A 48 -13.48 11.30 -18.86
C HIS A 48 -12.13 11.30 -19.59
N GLU A 49 -11.33 12.36 -19.41
CA GLU A 49 -10.04 12.52 -20.10
C GLU A 49 -9.10 11.32 -19.89
N ILE A 50 -9.17 10.71 -18.70
CA ILE A 50 -8.35 9.53 -18.37
C ILE A 50 -8.74 8.27 -19.13
N ASP A 51 -9.94 8.20 -19.69
CA ASP A 51 -10.42 7.07 -20.47
C ASP A 51 -10.16 7.23 -21.97
N VAL A 52 -9.65 8.38 -22.42
CA VAL A 52 -9.36 8.65 -23.83
C VAL A 52 -7.88 8.97 -23.98
N HIS A 53 -7.14 8.09 -24.64
CA HIS A 53 -5.71 8.25 -24.89
C HIS A 53 -5.48 8.49 -26.38
N ILE A 54 -4.96 9.66 -26.73
CA ILE A 54 -4.63 10.01 -28.12
C ILE A 54 -3.13 9.84 -28.33
N LEU A 55 -2.74 8.99 -29.27
CA LEU A 55 -1.36 8.69 -29.61
C LEU A 55 -1.06 9.12 -31.05
N ARG A 56 -0.02 9.92 -31.25
CA ARG A 56 0.44 10.31 -32.59
C ARG A 56 1.63 9.46 -32.99
N ASN A 57 1.50 8.73 -34.11
CA ASN A 57 2.52 7.84 -34.66
C ASN A 57 3.28 7.01 -33.60
N PRO A 58 2.57 6.27 -32.72
CA PRO A 58 3.23 5.50 -31.66
C PRO A 58 4.05 4.34 -32.23
N SER A 59 5.15 4.00 -31.55
CA SER A 59 5.82 2.72 -31.75
C SER A 59 4.94 1.58 -31.24
N GLU A 60 5.12 0.39 -31.80
CA GLU A 60 4.36 -0.80 -31.40
C GLU A 60 4.60 -1.17 -29.93
N ASP A 61 5.85 -1.09 -29.49
CA ASP A 61 6.22 -1.34 -28.08
C ASP A 61 5.51 -0.39 -27.12
N TYR A 62 5.37 0.90 -27.49
CA TYR A 62 4.68 1.88 -26.65
C TYR A 62 3.17 1.60 -26.58
N LEU A 63 2.56 1.26 -27.72
CA LEU A 63 1.16 0.88 -27.77
C LEU A 63 0.89 -0.36 -26.90
N GLU A 64 1.73 -1.38 -26.98
CA GLU A 64 1.64 -2.60 -26.17
C GLU A 64 1.78 -2.34 -24.66
N LEU A 65 2.68 -1.44 -24.26
CA LEU A 65 2.83 -1.06 -22.86
C LEU A 65 1.60 -0.28 -22.35
N LEU A 66 1.05 0.64 -23.16
CA LEU A 66 -0.17 1.36 -22.81
C LEU A 66 -1.38 0.42 -22.71
N LYS A 67 -1.54 -0.51 -23.66
CA LYS A 67 -2.57 -1.55 -23.58
C LYS A 67 -2.45 -2.32 -22.27
N ALA A 68 -1.26 -2.78 -21.90
CA ALA A 68 -1.02 -3.47 -20.64
C ALA A 68 -1.48 -2.63 -19.44
N GLN A 69 -1.10 -1.35 -19.36
CA GLN A 69 -1.56 -0.45 -18.30
C GLN A 69 -3.10 -0.38 -18.26
N LEU A 70 -3.72 -0.07 -19.39
CA LEU A 70 -5.16 0.13 -19.48
C LEU A 70 -5.95 -1.16 -19.30
N MET A 71 -5.40 -2.34 -19.56
CA MET A 71 -6.02 -3.62 -19.24
C MET A 71 -6.06 -3.89 -17.73
N GLY A 72 -5.16 -3.31 -16.94
CA GLY A 72 -5.09 -3.48 -15.47
C GLY A 72 -6.00 -2.56 -14.65
N ARG A 73 -6.49 -1.45 -15.22
CA ARG A 73 -7.36 -0.45 -14.57
C ARG A 73 -8.67 -1.01 -14.00
N ARG A 74 -8.87 -1.05 -12.68
CA ARG A 74 -10.15 -1.60 -12.16
C ARG A 74 -11.24 -0.57 -11.93
N VAL A 75 -10.86 0.70 -11.81
CA VAL A 75 -11.75 1.80 -11.45
C VAL A 75 -12.19 2.55 -12.69
N LYS A 76 -13.48 2.90 -12.75
CA LYS A 76 -14.03 3.84 -13.72
C LYS A 76 -14.37 5.16 -13.03
N PRO A 77 -14.33 6.29 -13.74
CA PRO A 77 -14.84 7.55 -13.22
C PRO A 77 -16.30 7.43 -12.74
N MET A 78 -16.62 8.12 -11.66
CA MET A 78 -17.96 8.16 -11.07
C MET A 78 -18.75 9.35 -11.60
N GLU A 79 -20.02 9.14 -11.94
CA GLU A 79 -20.94 10.23 -12.27
C GLU A 79 -21.34 10.99 -11.00
N VAL A 80 -20.99 12.27 -10.92
CA VAL A 80 -21.34 13.15 -9.79
C VAL A 80 -22.33 14.22 -10.21
N PRO A 81 -23.35 14.54 -9.38
CA PRO A 81 -24.30 15.59 -9.69
C PRO A 81 -23.64 16.96 -9.72
N ILE A 82 -24.05 17.80 -10.66
CA ILE A 82 -23.62 19.19 -10.80
C ILE A 82 -24.71 20.10 -10.24
N GLU A 83 -24.34 21.00 -9.31
CA GLU A 83 -25.23 22.05 -8.84
C GLU A 83 -25.33 23.17 -9.89
N GLY A 84 -26.55 23.54 -10.26
CA GLY A 84 -26.79 24.66 -11.18
C GLY A 84 -28.15 24.62 -11.87
N PRO A 85 -28.54 25.73 -12.54
CA PRO A 85 -29.79 25.79 -13.27
C PRO A 85 -29.80 24.81 -14.45
N ILE A 86 -30.93 24.13 -14.65
CA ILE A 86 -31.17 23.21 -15.76
C ILE A 86 -31.59 24.03 -16.99
N THR A 87 -31.02 23.74 -18.15
CA THR A 87 -31.43 24.42 -19.39
C THR A 87 -32.80 23.93 -19.87
N ARG A 88 -33.55 24.77 -20.60
CA ARG A 88 -34.84 24.38 -21.19
C ARG A 88 -34.74 23.12 -22.05
N ARG A 89 -33.63 22.94 -22.78
CA ARG A 89 -33.36 21.76 -23.62
C ARG A 89 -33.18 20.48 -22.78
N GLU A 90 -32.49 20.56 -21.66
CA GLU A 90 -32.30 19.42 -20.75
C GLU A 90 -33.61 19.01 -20.08
N LEU A 91 -34.41 19.99 -19.63
CA LEU A 91 -35.74 19.75 -19.05
C LEU A 91 -36.68 19.05 -20.05
N LEU A 92 -36.72 19.52 -21.30
CA LEU A 92 -37.55 18.92 -22.35
C LEU A 92 -37.09 17.50 -22.75
N ARG A 93 -35.84 17.15 -22.50
CA ARG A 93 -35.29 15.78 -22.69
C ARG A 93 -35.42 14.90 -21.44
N GLY A 94 -36.12 15.36 -20.40
CA GLY A 94 -36.28 14.63 -19.14
C GLY A 94 -35.00 14.52 -18.30
N ARG A 95 -33.94 15.28 -18.62
CA ARG A 95 -32.69 15.29 -17.86
C ARG A 95 -32.80 16.31 -16.73
N VAL A 96 -33.39 15.89 -15.61
CA VAL A 96 -33.58 16.72 -14.40
C VAL A 96 -32.37 16.75 -13.48
N VAL A 97 -31.37 15.88 -13.71
CA VAL A 97 -30.10 15.88 -12.99
C VAL A 97 -28.99 15.96 -14.03
N ARG A 98 -28.10 16.96 -13.88
CA ARG A 98 -26.87 17.05 -14.65
C ARG A 98 -25.79 16.34 -13.86
N THR A 99 -25.06 15.43 -14.51
CA THR A 99 -23.89 14.79 -13.92
C THR A 99 -22.64 15.12 -14.72
N LYS A 100 -21.48 14.99 -14.08
CA LYS A 100 -20.18 14.96 -14.76
C LYS A 100 -19.40 13.74 -14.26
N PRO A 101 -18.58 13.13 -15.10
CA PRO A 101 -17.65 12.10 -14.64
C PRO A 101 -16.58 12.75 -13.76
N LYS A 102 -16.19 12.04 -12.70
CA LYS A 102 -15.13 12.45 -11.78
C LYS A 102 -14.32 11.24 -11.34
N ASN A 103 -13.00 11.32 -11.41
CA ASN A 103 -12.08 10.27 -11.03
C ASN A 103 -11.85 10.26 -9.50
N VAL A 104 -12.87 9.80 -8.77
CA VAL A 104 -12.86 9.69 -7.31
C VAL A 104 -12.19 8.38 -6.90
N PRO A 105 -11.32 8.37 -5.86
CA PRO A 105 -10.70 7.14 -5.43
C PRO A 105 -11.73 6.15 -4.86
N GLU A 106 -11.63 4.90 -5.30
CA GLU A 106 -12.44 3.79 -4.82
C GLU A 106 -11.72 3.05 -3.68
N PHE A 107 -12.53 2.50 -2.77
CA PHE A 107 -12.08 1.82 -1.57
C PHE A 107 -12.11 0.29 -1.72
N ILE A 108 -10.99 -0.37 -1.43
CA ILE A 108 -10.88 -1.83 -1.35
C ILE A 108 -10.96 -2.28 0.11
N GLU A 109 -12.07 -2.90 0.48
CA GLU A 109 -12.36 -3.31 1.85
C GLU A 109 -11.31 -4.23 2.49
N ASN A 110 -10.88 -5.26 1.76
CA ASN A 110 -9.95 -6.26 2.28
C ASN A 110 -8.51 -5.74 2.46
N ALA A 111 -8.13 -4.70 1.72
CA ALA A 111 -6.80 -4.10 1.78
C ALA A 111 -6.70 -3.03 2.88
N CYS A 112 -7.82 -2.40 3.27
CA CYS A 112 -7.79 -1.28 4.20
C CYS A 112 -7.51 -1.72 5.64
N LYS A 113 -6.63 -0.97 6.32
CA LYS A 113 -6.27 -1.19 7.73
C LYS A 113 -6.78 -0.08 8.65
N ALA A 114 -7.75 0.73 8.21
CA ALA A 114 -8.40 1.75 9.05
C ALA A 114 -9.01 1.15 10.32
N ARG A 115 -9.59 -0.06 10.23
CA ARG A 115 -10.07 -0.84 11.40
C ARG A 115 -9.02 -1.13 12.46
N TYR A 116 -7.74 -1.02 12.12
CA TYR A 116 -6.62 -1.20 13.05
C TYR A 116 -5.99 0.14 13.49
N GLY A 117 -6.57 1.28 13.11
CA GLY A 117 -6.10 2.61 13.51
C GLY A 117 -5.34 3.40 12.44
N CYS A 118 -5.16 2.86 11.23
CA CYS A 118 -4.48 3.60 10.14
C CYS A 118 -5.32 4.80 9.65
N HIS A 119 -4.71 5.98 9.59
CA HIS A 119 -5.36 7.25 9.20
C HIS A 119 -4.54 8.10 8.19
N GLU A 120 -3.54 7.51 7.51
CA GLU A 120 -2.65 8.25 6.57
C GLU A 120 -3.43 9.01 5.49
N CYS A 121 -4.51 8.42 4.97
CA CYS A 121 -5.31 9.05 3.90
C CYS A 121 -6.09 10.30 4.34
N LEU A 122 -6.44 10.40 5.63
CA LEU A 122 -7.13 11.57 6.19
C LEU A 122 -6.18 12.75 6.25
N GLN A 123 -4.97 12.52 6.78
CA GLN A 123 -3.94 13.55 6.92
C GLN A 123 -3.42 14.03 5.56
N ALA A 124 -3.46 13.18 4.53
CA ALA A 124 -3.02 13.52 3.19
C ALA A 124 -4.05 14.30 2.36
N CYS A 125 -5.31 14.38 2.77
CA CYS A 125 -6.35 15.02 1.97
C CYS A 125 -6.40 16.54 2.22
N PRO A 126 -5.99 17.39 1.25
CA PRO A 126 -5.91 18.84 1.46
C PRO A 126 -7.27 19.53 1.59
N VAL A 127 -8.33 18.89 1.06
CA VAL A 127 -9.70 19.41 1.03
C VAL A 127 -10.63 18.72 2.01
N GLY A 128 -10.11 17.81 2.85
CA GLY A 128 -10.91 17.09 3.85
C GLY A 128 -12.01 16.20 3.26
N ALA A 129 -11.89 15.77 2.00
CA ALA A 129 -12.88 14.92 1.34
C ALA A 129 -12.88 13.45 1.83
N VAL A 130 -11.85 13.03 2.58
CA VAL A 130 -11.72 11.65 3.08
C VAL A 130 -12.14 11.58 4.54
N SER A 131 -12.98 10.60 4.89
CA SER A 131 -13.42 10.34 6.25
C SER A 131 -13.35 8.84 6.58
N ILE A 132 -13.34 8.50 7.87
CA ILE A 132 -13.47 7.11 8.33
C ILE A 132 -14.77 7.00 9.13
N VAL A 133 -15.73 6.24 8.60
CA VAL A 133 -17.01 5.95 9.23
C VAL A 133 -17.11 4.44 9.41
N ASN A 134 -17.44 3.96 10.61
CA ASN A 134 -17.54 2.52 10.90
C ASN A 134 -16.31 1.68 10.49
N ASN A 135 -15.11 2.23 10.68
CA ASN A 135 -13.83 1.62 10.26
C ASN A 135 -13.64 1.45 8.74
N ARG A 136 -14.50 2.08 7.92
CA ARG A 136 -14.42 2.13 6.47
C ARG A 136 -14.03 3.53 6.03
N VAL A 137 -13.19 3.62 4.99
CA VAL A 137 -12.85 4.91 4.38
C VAL A 137 -13.95 5.29 3.40
N GLU A 138 -14.45 6.51 3.52
CA GLU A 138 -15.42 7.10 2.63
C GLU A 138 -14.83 8.37 2.02
N VAL A 139 -15.01 8.55 0.71
CA VAL A 139 -14.53 9.73 -0.02
C VAL A 139 -15.72 10.49 -0.54
N ASN A 140 -15.87 11.75 -0.12
CA ASN A 140 -16.89 12.65 -0.62
C ASN A 140 -16.55 13.04 -2.07
N ALA A 141 -17.35 12.53 -3.00
CA ALA A 141 -17.16 12.75 -4.43
C ALA A 141 -17.32 14.24 -4.83
N GLN A 142 -18.18 15.02 -4.17
CA GLN A 142 -18.38 16.44 -4.48
C GLN A 142 -17.14 17.27 -4.11
N SER A 143 -16.59 17.07 -2.91
CA SER A 143 -15.43 17.82 -2.41
C SER A 143 -14.09 17.32 -2.92
N CYS A 144 -14.00 16.09 -3.45
CA CYS A 144 -12.75 15.54 -3.99
C CYS A 144 -12.18 16.43 -5.11
N ILE A 145 -10.87 16.54 -5.24
CA ILE A 145 -10.22 17.31 -6.32
C ILE A 145 -9.34 16.44 -7.23
N GLU A 146 -9.53 15.11 -7.19
CA GLU A 146 -8.91 14.15 -8.13
C GLU A 146 -7.37 14.13 -8.09
N CYS A 147 -6.76 14.63 -7.02
CA CYS A 147 -5.30 14.72 -6.88
C CYS A 147 -4.61 13.40 -6.57
N GLY A 148 -5.33 12.38 -6.10
CA GLY A 148 -4.76 11.07 -5.73
C GLY A 148 -3.81 11.09 -4.52
N LEU A 149 -3.70 12.16 -3.74
CA LEU A 149 -2.84 12.20 -2.53
C LEU A 149 -3.19 11.13 -1.49
N CYS A 150 -4.48 10.82 -1.34
CA CYS A 150 -4.93 9.74 -0.46
C CYS A 150 -4.53 8.35 -0.98
N VAL A 151 -4.52 8.16 -2.30
CA VAL A 151 -3.99 6.96 -2.96
C VAL A 151 -2.50 6.89 -2.66
N ARG A 152 -1.74 7.95 -2.92
CA ARG A 152 -0.31 8.04 -2.61
C ARG A 152 -0.02 7.72 -1.16
N ALA A 153 -0.76 8.28 -0.21
CA ALA A 153 -0.52 8.10 1.22
C ALA A 153 -0.86 6.69 1.72
N CYS A 154 -1.80 6.00 1.09
CA CYS A 154 -2.21 4.66 1.51
C CYS A 154 -1.02 3.68 1.47
N PRO A 155 -0.62 3.09 2.61
CA PRO A 155 0.52 2.16 2.64
C PRO A 155 0.15 0.76 2.14
N THR A 156 -1.14 0.40 2.12
CA THR A 156 -1.62 -0.94 1.75
C THR A 156 -2.24 -1.03 0.37
N GLY A 157 -2.37 0.08 -0.36
CA GLY A 157 -3.01 0.11 -1.68
C GLY A 157 -4.53 -0.05 -1.63
N ALA A 158 -5.15 0.32 -0.50
CA ALA A 158 -6.59 0.19 -0.28
C ALA A 158 -7.44 1.29 -0.93
N LEU A 159 -6.80 2.37 -1.38
CA LEU A 159 -7.44 3.39 -2.20
C LEU A 159 -6.84 3.32 -3.59
N ILE A 160 -7.68 3.18 -4.59
CA ILE A 160 -7.30 3.07 -6.00
C ILE A 160 -8.06 4.10 -6.81
N MET A 161 -7.50 4.55 -7.91
CA MET A 161 -8.10 5.54 -8.80
C MET A 161 -7.64 5.21 -10.23
N ALA A 162 -8.42 5.55 -11.25
CA ALA A 162 -7.99 5.31 -12.64
C ALA A 162 -6.65 6.02 -12.88
N GLY A 163 -5.66 5.34 -13.48
CA GLY A 163 -4.30 5.88 -13.68
C GLY A 163 -3.48 5.99 -12.39
N ALA A 164 -4.04 5.62 -11.24
CA ALA A 164 -3.38 5.59 -9.94
C ALA A 164 -3.78 4.31 -9.18
N ASP A 165 -3.49 3.13 -9.78
CA ASP A 165 -3.74 1.80 -9.22
C ASP A 165 -2.45 0.97 -9.25
N ASP A 166 -2.17 0.25 -8.16
CA ASP A 166 -0.98 -0.61 -8.04
C ASP A 166 -0.98 -1.75 -9.05
N ASN A 167 -2.14 -2.22 -9.47
CA ASN A 167 -2.24 -3.27 -10.48
C ASN A 167 -1.89 -2.75 -11.88
N GLU A 168 -2.30 -1.52 -12.22
CA GLU A 168 -1.89 -0.86 -13.46
C GLU A 168 -0.36 -0.71 -13.52
N HIS A 169 0.24 -0.25 -12.41
CA HIS A 169 1.68 -0.08 -12.28
C HIS A 169 2.45 -1.41 -12.31
N ALA A 170 1.99 -2.42 -11.58
CA ALA A 170 2.64 -3.75 -11.57
C ALA A 170 2.58 -4.43 -12.94
N LEU A 171 1.47 -4.32 -13.67
CA LEU A 171 1.33 -4.90 -15.00
C LEU A 171 2.29 -4.24 -16.00
N LEU A 172 2.43 -2.92 -15.93
CA LEU A 172 3.47 -2.20 -16.68
C LEU A 172 4.87 -2.74 -16.36
N LEU A 173 5.26 -2.76 -15.09
CA LEU A 173 6.60 -3.19 -14.69
C LEU A 173 6.90 -4.65 -15.09
N ASN A 174 5.87 -5.51 -15.06
CA ASN A 174 6.00 -6.89 -15.49
C ASN A 174 6.16 -7.02 -17.01
N LYS A 175 5.49 -6.17 -17.80
CA LYS A 175 5.66 -6.11 -19.27
C LYS A 175 7.05 -5.56 -19.63
N LEU A 176 7.56 -4.57 -18.90
CA LEU A 176 8.91 -4.05 -19.09
C LEU A 176 10.02 -5.11 -18.95
N ASN A 177 9.82 -6.17 -18.17
CA ASN A 177 10.78 -7.28 -18.11
C ASN A 177 11.00 -7.97 -19.47
N ASN A 178 10.03 -7.89 -20.37
CA ASN A 178 10.05 -8.53 -21.68
C ASN A 178 10.40 -7.57 -22.82
N THR A 179 10.63 -6.28 -22.52
CA THR A 179 10.85 -5.22 -23.52
C THR A 179 12.20 -4.53 -23.25
N SER A 180 13.20 -4.81 -24.07
CA SER A 180 14.60 -4.38 -23.83
C SER A 180 14.92 -2.92 -24.16
N GLN A 181 13.95 -2.09 -24.56
CA GLN A 181 14.21 -0.75 -25.11
C GLN A 181 13.88 0.42 -24.17
N VAL A 182 13.11 0.21 -23.10
CA VAL A 182 12.72 1.30 -22.19
C VAL A 182 13.79 1.52 -21.14
N THR A 183 14.40 2.70 -21.15
CA THR A 183 15.46 3.12 -20.21
C THR A 183 15.01 4.20 -19.25
N ARG A 184 13.86 4.84 -19.53
CA ARG A 184 13.27 5.93 -18.73
C ARG A 184 11.75 5.75 -18.56
N ILE A 185 11.24 6.01 -17.36
CA ILE A 185 9.79 6.17 -17.09
C ILE A 185 9.52 7.64 -16.73
N THR A 186 8.57 8.27 -17.41
CA THR A 186 8.19 9.66 -17.18
C THR A 186 6.74 9.70 -16.71
N TYR A 187 6.50 10.07 -15.46
CA TYR A 187 5.16 10.32 -14.96
C TYR A 187 4.70 11.72 -15.34
N THR A 188 3.49 11.82 -15.85
CA THR A 188 2.83 13.10 -16.12
C THR A 188 1.33 13.01 -15.85
N CYS A 189 0.68 14.15 -15.63
CA CYS A 189 -0.78 14.16 -15.48
C CYS A 189 -1.49 13.98 -16.84
N THR A 190 -2.76 13.55 -16.83
CA THR A 190 -3.61 13.38 -18.01
C THR A 190 -3.83 14.64 -18.84
N ALA A 191 -3.67 15.82 -18.25
CA ALA A 191 -3.70 17.09 -18.98
C ALA A 191 -2.52 17.25 -19.97
N ASN A 192 -1.48 16.43 -19.83
CA ASN A 192 -0.37 16.40 -20.78
C ASN A 192 -0.66 15.35 -21.87
N GLN A 193 -0.42 15.71 -23.13
CA GLN A 193 -0.61 14.82 -24.30
C GLN A 193 0.69 14.67 -25.11
N ARG A 194 1.84 14.71 -24.43
CA ARG A 194 3.15 14.54 -25.04
C ARG A 194 3.35 13.10 -25.55
N ALA A 195 3.99 12.97 -26.71
CA ALA A 195 4.49 11.70 -27.23
C ALA A 195 5.80 11.29 -26.51
N PRO A 196 6.01 9.99 -26.27
CA PRO A 196 7.24 9.48 -25.67
C PRO A 196 8.45 9.73 -26.57
N GLY A 197 9.60 10.05 -25.98
CA GLY A 197 10.90 10.04 -26.67
C GLY A 197 11.46 8.62 -26.87
N ASN A 198 12.58 8.52 -27.58
CA ASN A 198 13.26 7.23 -27.80
C ASN A 198 13.69 6.59 -26.47
N GLY A 199 13.22 5.36 -26.21
CA GLY A 199 13.51 4.62 -24.98
C GLY A 199 12.86 5.17 -23.72
N GLU A 200 11.86 6.04 -23.86
CA GLU A 200 11.06 6.62 -22.78
C GLU A 200 9.66 6.00 -22.79
N TYR A 201 9.14 5.66 -21.61
CA TYR A 201 7.74 5.31 -21.41
C TYR A 201 7.05 6.41 -20.61
N VAL A 202 5.94 6.94 -21.11
CA VAL A 202 5.16 7.98 -20.44
C VAL A 202 4.01 7.33 -19.67
N TYR A 203 4.01 7.47 -18.34
CA TYR A 203 2.95 7.00 -17.46
C TYR A 203 1.98 8.15 -17.13
N PHE A 204 0.73 8.02 -17.56
CA PHE A 204 -0.32 9.00 -17.26
C PHE A 204 -0.98 8.70 -15.91
N VAL A 205 -0.88 9.67 -15.00
CA VAL A 205 -1.59 9.69 -13.70
C VAL A 205 -2.64 10.81 -13.69
N PRO A 206 -3.66 10.78 -12.82
CA PRO A 206 -4.59 11.91 -12.64
C PRO A 206 -3.85 13.18 -12.21
N CYS A 207 -2.89 13.02 -11.32
CA CYS A 207 -1.98 14.05 -10.87
C CYS A 207 -0.65 13.41 -10.49
N ILE A 208 0.46 14.09 -10.74
CA ILE A 208 1.79 13.64 -10.30
C ILE A 208 1.90 13.52 -8.78
N ALA A 209 0.99 14.15 -8.03
CA ALA A 209 0.86 13.99 -6.58
C ALA A 209 0.38 12.59 -6.18
N ALA A 210 -0.22 11.82 -7.09
CA ALA A 210 -0.66 10.45 -6.84
C ALA A 210 0.50 9.44 -6.90
N VAL A 211 1.61 9.79 -7.56
CA VAL A 211 2.79 8.93 -7.69
C VAL A 211 3.33 8.66 -6.30
N SER A 212 3.56 7.40 -5.95
CA SER A 212 3.94 7.01 -4.60
C SER A 212 5.45 6.76 -4.47
N PRO A 213 6.05 6.86 -3.26
CA PRO A 213 7.44 6.44 -3.04
C PRO A 213 7.67 5.00 -3.47
N GLU A 214 6.68 4.13 -3.28
CA GLU A 214 6.70 2.75 -3.73
C GLU A 214 6.97 2.65 -5.22
N TRP A 215 6.20 3.39 -6.02
CA TRP A 215 6.26 3.31 -7.48
C TRP A 215 7.63 3.76 -7.98
N LEU A 216 8.08 4.94 -7.55
CA LEU A 216 9.40 5.46 -7.92
C LEU A 216 10.53 4.50 -7.55
N MET A 217 10.48 3.91 -6.36
CA MET A 217 11.50 2.94 -5.94
C MET A 217 11.45 1.66 -6.75
N MET A 218 10.25 1.17 -7.10
CA MET A 218 10.10 -0.02 -7.94
C MET A 218 10.57 0.25 -9.39
N ASP A 219 10.22 1.41 -9.95
CA ASP A 219 10.66 1.84 -11.27
C ASP A 219 12.18 1.91 -11.38
N LEU A 220 12.86 2.49 -10.38
CA LEU A 220 14.32 2.59 -10.35
C LEU A 220 15.04 1.23 -10.27
N THR A 221 14.33 0.15 -9.95
CA THR A 221 14.88 -1.23 -10.06
C THR A 221 14.69 -1.86 -11.45
N LYS A 222 13.97 -1.17 -12.36
CA LYS A 222 13.70 -1.62 -13.73
C LYS A 222 14.31 -0.70 -14.79
N VAL A 223 14.30 0.61 -14.56
CA VAL A 223 14.81 1.62 -15.50
C VAL A 223 15.93 2.45 -14.88
N ASN A 224 16.72 3.10 -15.75
CA ASN A 224 17.84 3.93 -15.31
C ASN A 224 17.42 5.32 -14.86
N GLU A 225 16.26 5.78 -15.32
CA GLU A 225 15.81 7.14 -15.11
C GLU A 225 14.29 7.20 -14.89
N VAL A 226 13.87 7.97 -13.88
CA VAL A 226 12.46 8.23 -13.60
C VAL A 226 12.26 9.73 -13.46
N SER A 227 11.36 10.32 -14.22
CA SER A 227 11.05 11.76 -14.17
C SER A 227 9.59 12.01 -13.82
N LEU A 228 9.35 13.13 -13.12
CA LEU A 228 8.01 13.69 -12.96
C LEU A 228 7.93 14.98 -13.78
N GLU A 229 7.00 15.05 -14.73
CA GLU A 229 6.74 16.23 -15.54
C GLU A 229 5.33 16.77 -15.26
N CYS A 230 5.23 18.07 -15.00
CA CYS A 230 3.94 18.75 -14.89
C CYS A 230 3.80 19.74 -16.04
N PRO A 231 2.71 19.67 -16.83
CA PRO A 231 2.51 20.56 -17.98
C PRO A 231 2.12 22.00 -17.57
N MET A 232 1.76 22.25 -16.31
CA MET A 232 1.25 23.54 -15.83
C MET A 232 2.05 24.04 -14.62
N GLU A 233 2.65 25.23 -14.71
CA GLU A 233 3.41 25.85 -13.62
C GLU A 233 2.51 26.26 -12.44
N ASP A 234 1.32 26.81 -12.72
CA ASP A 234 0.36 27.29 -11.71
C ASP A 234 -0.81 26.31 -11.49
N CYS A 235 -0.50 25.01 -11.42
CA CYS A 235 -1.53 23.99 -11.18
C CYS A 235 -2.18 24.14 -9.79
N PRO A 236 -3.52 24.21 -9.67
CA PRO A 236 -4.21 24.41 -8.39
C PRO A 236 -4.00 23.26 -7.40
N LEU A 237 -3.64 22.06 -7.89
CA LEU A 237 -3.32 20.90 -7.06
C LEU A 237 -1.92 20.99 -6.44
N ALA A 238 -1.07 21.90 -6.93
CA ALA A 238 0.34 22.05 -6.52
C ALA A 238 1.12 20.73 -6.45
N GLY A 239 0.74 19.73 -7.26
CA GLY A 239 1.21 18.35 -7.12
C GLY A 239 2.73 18.20 -7.24
N VAL A 240 3.36 19.09 -8.02
CA VAL A 240 4.82 19.18 -8.15
C VAL A 240 5.48 19.44 -6.80
N LYS A 241 5.00 20.45 -6.05
CA LYS A 241 5.57 20.87 -4.77
C LYS A 241 5.50 19.76 -3.72
N VAL A 242 4.43 18.97 -3.73
CA VAL A 242 4.29 17.80 -2.83
C VAL A 242 5.27 16.68 -3.22
N SER A 243 5.56 16.53 -4.51
CA SER A 243 6.49 15.53 -5.01
C SER A 243 7.96 15.93 -4.90
N GLU A 244 8.29 17.24 -4.82
CA GLU A 244 9.67 17.74 -4.61
C GLU A 244 10.33 17.16 -3.36
N GLY A 245 9.62 17.19 -2.22
CA GLY A 245 10.12 16.62 -0.97
C GLY A 245 10.43 15.14 -1.10
N LEU A 246 9.58 14.39 -1.81
CA LEU A 246 9.82 12.98 -2.06
C LEU A 246 11.00 12.71 -2.98
N ILE A 247 11.15 13.46 -4.08
CA ILE A 247 12.28 13.31 -4.99
C ILE A 247 13.59 13.61 -4.25
N GLY A 248 13.59 14.65 -3.41
CA GLY A 248 14.73 14.99 -2.55
C GLY A 248 15.09 13.86 -1.59
N ASP A 249 14.10 13.26 -0.93
CA ASP A 249 14.33 12.15 0.00
C ASP A 249 14.77 10.87 -0.71
N ILE A 250 14.17 10.53 -1.86
CA ILE A 250 14.59 9.39 -2.68
C ILE A 250 16.01 9.62 -3.23
N SER A 251 16.34 10.83 -3.68
CA SER A 251 17.67 11.16 -4.17
C SER A 251 18.72 10.97 -3.10
N LYS A 252 18.46 11.51 -1.90
CA LYS A 252 19.32 11.32 -0.74
C LYS A 252 19.43 9.84 -0.42
N ALA A 253 18.32 9.13 -0.30
CA ALA A 253 18.29 7.73 0.13
C ALA A 253 18.93 6.75 -0.87
N LEU A 254 18.80 6.99 -2.16
CA LEU A 254 19.32 6.08 -3.19
C LEU A 254 20.66 6.53 -3.78
N LYS A 255 21.22 7.66 -3.33
CA LYS A 255 22.43 8.28 -3.90
C LYS A 255 22.35 8.48 -5.42
N VAL A 256 21.14 8.71 -5.91
CA VAL A 256 20.84 8.91 -7.33
C VAL A 256 20.91 10.39 -7.66
N THR A 257 21.38 10.68 -8.88
CA THR A 257 21.56 12.07 -9.33
C THR A 257 20.20 12.63 -9.70
N VAL A 258 19.84 13.79 -9.15
CA VAL A 258 18.70 14.55 -9.66
C VAL A 258 19.16 15.43 -10.80
N ARG A 259 18.67 15.20 -12.02
CA ARG A 259 18.87 16.09 -13.16
C ARG A 259 17.69 17.06 -13.22
N GLY A 260 17.98 18.36 -13.23
CA GLY A 260 16.94 19.39 -13.14
C GLY A 260 16.24 19.38 -11.78
N LYS A 261 14.92 19.60 -11.74
CA LYS A 261 14.14 19.62 -10.49
C LYS A 261 13.46 18.29 -10.14
N TYR A 262 13.22 17.40 -11.11
CA TYR A 262 12.31 16.26 -10.93
C TYR A 262 12.73 14.93 -11.57
N THR A 263 13.95 14.84 -12.11
CA THR A 263 14.41 13.62 -12.78
C THR A 263 15.43 12.89 -11.94
N ILE A 264 15.12 11.64 -11.60
CA ILE A 264 15.97 10.76 -10.83
C ILE A 264 16.75 9.87 -11.81
N SER A 265 18.07 9.99 -11.82
CA SER A 265 18.96 9.17 -12.67
C SER A 265 19.87 8.30 -11.82
N GLY A 266 19.86 6.99 -12.08
CA GLY A 266 20.65 5.97 -11.39
C GLY A 266 19.85 4.68 -11.26
N GLY A 267 19.98 3.79 -12.24
CA GLY A 267 19.36 2.47 -12.18
C GLY A 267 19.97 1.64 -11.06
N LEU A 268 19.12 1.10 -10.19
CA LEU A 268 19.52 0.18 -9.14
C LEU A 268 19.67 -1.21 -9.76
N PHE A 269 20.90 -1.65 -9.95
CA PHE A 269 21.23 -2.85 -10.72
C PHE A 269 20.47 -4.12 -10.27
N ASN A 270 19.75 -4.68 -11.26
CA ASN A 270 19.42 -6.09 -11.50
C ASN A 270 19.06 -6.96 -10.28
N LYS A 271 17.90 -6.69 -9.68
CA LYS A 271 17.14 -7.73 -8.98
C LYS A 271 15.83 -7.92 -9.74
N SER A 272 15.56 -9.14 -10.20
CA SER A 272 14.26 -9.54 -10.76
C SER A 272 13.21 -9.55 -9.64
N ILE A 273 12.83 -8.38 -9.15
CA ILE A 273 11.69 -8.23 -8.26
C ILE A 273 10.45 -8.44 -9.11
N ASN A 274 9.66 -9.44 -8.73
CA ASN A 274 8.33 -9.67 -9.28
C ASN A 274 7.32 -8.86 -8.45
N TYR A 275 6.55 -8.01 -9.13
CA TYR A 275 5.53 -7.17 -8.51
C TYR A 275 4.18 -7.84 -8.63
N MET A 276 3.51 -7.98 -7.48
CA MET A 276 2.23 -8.68 -7.39
C MET A 276 1.05 -7.69 -7.36
N GLY A 277 1.33 -6.37 -7.40
CA GLY A 277 0.31 -5.34 -7.18
C GLY A 277 -0.10 -5.25 -5.70
N ILE A 278 0.71 -5.78 -4.78
CA ILE A 278 0.45 -5.76 -3.34
C ILE A 278 1.36 -4.71 -2.73
N ARG A 279 0.87 -3.46 -2.69
CA ARG A 279 1.65 -2.26 -2.35
C ARG A 279 2.63 -2.45 -1.20
N ARG A 280 2.16 -2.88 -0.03
CA ARG A 280 3.04 -2.95 1.15
C ARG A 280 4.09 -4.04 1.02
N SER A 281 3.72 -5.19 0.48
CA SER A 281 4.65 -6.32 0.29
C SER A 281 5.72 -5.97 -0.73
N ASP A 282 5.32 -5.42 -1.86
CA ASP A 282 6.24 -5.03 -2.94
C ASP A 282 7.14 -3.87 -2.50
N TYR A 283 6.62 -2.92 -1.72
CA TYR A 283 7.44 -1.88 -1.10
C TYR A 283 8.44 -2.43 -0.08
N ALA A 284 8.02 -3.35 0.80
CA ALA A 284 8.92 -3.96 1.77
C ALA A 284 10.06 -4.71 1.06
N LYS A 285 9.79 -5.39 -0.06
CA LYS A 285 10.83 -6.00 -0.90
C LYS A 285 11.78 -4.94 -1.47
N ALA A 286 11.25 -3.85 -2.01
CA ALA A 286 12.06 -2.75 -2.55
C ALA A 286 12.95 -2.12 -1.48
N LEU A 287 12.39 -1.79 -0.31
CA LEU A 287 13.13 -1.26 0.85
C LEU A 287 14.26 -2.21 1.27
N LYS A 288 14.00 -3.51 1.41
CA LYS A 288 15.02 -4.50 1.77
C LYS A 288 16.08 -4.68 0.68
N ALA A 289 15.68 -4.61 -0.59
CA ALA A 289 16.60 -4.71 -1.71
C ALA A 289 17.59 -3.53 -1.76
N LEU A 290 17.13 -2.35 -1.34
CA LEU A 290 17.84 -1.06 -1.41
C LEU A 290 18.48 -0.64 -0.08
N ARG A 291 18.15 -1.34 1.01
CA ARG A 291 18.70 -1.15 2.36
C ARG A 291 20.22 -0.94 2.40
N PRO A 292 21.08 -1.74 1.72
CA PRO A 292 22.55 -1.56 1.81
C PRO A 292 23.03 -0.16 1.39
N ILE A 293 22.25 0.54 0.57
CA ILE A 293 22.57 1.87 0.05
C ILE A 293 21.90 2.97 0.89
N MET A 294 20.72 2.65 1.45
CA MET A 294 19.78 3.58 2.09
C MET A 294 19.95 3.77 3.60
N THR A 295 20.65 2.86 4.30
CA THR A 295 20.77 2.89 5.77
C THR A 295 21.19 4.27 6.31
N GLY A 296 20.44 4.79 7.29
CA GLY A 296 20.72 6.06 7.96
C GLY A 296 20.33 7.30 7.16
N MET A 297 19.78 7.15 5.95
CA MET A 297 19.39 8.27 5.11
C MET A 297 17.97 8.76 5.45
N GLY A 298 17.76 10.07 5.30
CA GLY A 298 16.49 10.73 5.57
C GLY A 298 15.33 10.13 4.79
N GLY A 299 14.23 9.85 5.48
CA GLY A 299 13.09 9.12 4.92
C GLY A 299 11.73 9.74 5.27
N ASP A 300 11.68 11.04 5.54
CA ASP A 300 10.47 11.69 6.05
C ASP A 300 9.27 11.54 5.09
N ASN A 301 9.52 11.51 3.78
CA ASN A 301 8.50 11.25 2.76
C ASN A 301 8.34 9.77 2.35
N LEU A 302 9.12 8.87 2.93
CA LEU A 302 8.99 7.43 2.75
C LEU A 302 8.01 6.85 3.77
N LYS A 303 7.34 5.75 3.42
CA LYS A 303 6.38 5.09 4.33
C LYS A 303 7.08 4.12 5.26
N VAL A 304 8.02 4.65 6.04
CA VAL A 304 8.80 3.91 7.02
C VAL A 304 8.42 4.36 8.42
N PHE A 305 8.25 3.42 9.32
CA PHE A 305 7.74 3.66 10.66
C PHE A 305 8.63 2.98 11.70
N ASN A 306 8.82 3.64 12.83
CA ASN A 306 9.52 3.12 13.99
C ASN A 306 8.50 2.62 15.03
N VAL A 307 8.82 1.53 15.71
CA VAL A 307 7.99 1.01 16.81
C VAL A 307 8.86 0.71 18.02
N GLY A 308 9.13 1.74 18.83
CA GLY A 308 9.96 1.58 20.02
C GLY A 308 9.28 0.71 21.08
N ILE A 309 10.02 -0.27 21.62
CA ILE A 309 9.55 -1.16 22.69
C ILE A 309 10.36 -0.91 23.97
N ASP A 310 9.70 -0.47 25.03
CA ASP A 310 10.27 -0.36 26.37
C ASP A 310 10.55 -1.76 26.93
N THR A 311 11.82 -2.14 26.94
CA THR A 311 12.28 -3.47 27.37
C THR A 311 12.13 -3.70 28.87
N VAL A 312 11.87 -2.66 29.68
CA VAL A 312 11.62 -2.81 31.11
C VAL A 312 10.13 -3.05 31.37
N LYS A 313 9.26 -2.32 30.67
CA LYS A 313 7.80 -2.46 30.82
C LYS A 313 7.22 -3.66 30.07
N CYS A 314 7.85 -4.11 28.98
CA CYS A 314 7.33 -5.19 28.17
C CYS A 314 7.18 -6.51 28.96
N SER A 315 5.94 -6.98 29.10
CA SER A 315 5.59 -8.21 29.81
C SER A 315 5.61 -9.47 28.95
N PHE A 316 6.00 -9.39 27.67
CA PHE A 316 5.98 -10.52 26.74
C PHE A 316 4.59 -11.20 26.54
N CYS A 317 3.50 -10.47 26.80
CA CYS A 317 2.13 -11.00 26.59
C CYS A 317 1.78 -11.37 25.14
N GLY A 318 2.60 -10.97 24.15
CA GLY A 318 2.45 -11.36 22.75
C GLY A 318 1.27 -10.73 21.98
N VAL A 319 0.54 -9.77 22.57
CA VAL A 319 -0.61 -9.13 21.91
C VAL A 319 -0.19 -8.38 20.64
N CYS A 320 0.96 -7.71 20.65
CA CYS A 320 1.49 -7.00 19.48
C CYS A 320 1.76 -7.96 18.31
N PHE A 321 2.38 -9.10 18.58
CA PHE A 321 2.63 -10.15 17.59
C PHE A 321 1.33 -10.76 17.07
N ALA A 322 0.43 -11.16 17.96
CA ALA A 322 -0.81 -11.85 17.60
C ALA A 322 -1.81 -10.96 16.84
N LYS A 323 -1.76 -9.64 17.02
CA LYS A 323 -2.75 -8.69 16.48
C LYS A 323 -2.22 -7.78 15.37
N CYS A 324 -0.93 -7.86 15.03
CA CYS A 324 -0.36 -7.06 13.94
C CYS A 324 -0.96 -7.46 12.58
N PRO A 325 -1.63 -6.56 11.85
CA PRO A 325 -2.26 -6.89 10.57
C PRO A 325 -1.26 -7.25 9.47
N GLU A 326 -0.05 -6.69 9.54
CA GLU A 326 1.02 -6.89 8.55
C GLU A 326 2.04 -7.96 8.98
N ARG A 327 1.84 -8.58 10.16
CA ARG A 327 2.79 -9.55 10.74
C ARG A 327 4.23 -9.02 10.76
N ALA A 328 4.37 -7.76 11.17
CA ALA A 328 5.66 -7.08 11.28
C ALA A 328 6.48 -7.60 12.47
N PHE A 329 5.84 -8.13 13.51
CA PHE A 329 6.54 -8.77 14.62
C PHE A 329 6.87 -10.22 14.29
N ASP A 330 8.03 -10.68 14.74
CA ASP A 330 8.46 -12.07 14.71
C ASP A 330 8.84 -12.51 16.13
N VAL A 331 8.49 -13.75 16.50
CA VAL A 331 8.81 -14.32 17.80
C VAL A 331 9.49 -15.66 17.59
N THR A 332 10.77 -15.72 17.94
CA THR A 332 11.60 -16.92 17.76
C THR A 332 12.20 -17.37 19.09
N ARG A 333 12.61 -18.63 19.15
CA ARG A 333 13.34 -19.17 20.30
C ARG A 333 14.79 -19.35 19.91
N VAL A 334 15.69 -18.83 20.74
CA VAL A 334 17.14 -18.95 20.57
C VAL A 334 17.71 -19.51 21.87
N GLY A 335 18.04 -20.81 21.87
CA GLY A 335 18.40 -21.53 23.09
C GLY A 335 17.26 -21.54 24.12
N ASP A 336 17.54 -21.10 25.35
CA ASP A 336 16.55 -20.95 26.42
C ASP A 336 15.97 -19.52 26.51
N LYS A 337 16.12 -18.71 25.46
CA LYS A 337 15.50 -17.39 25.34
C LYS A 337 14.42 -17.37 24.27
N THR A 338 13.38 -16.58 24.51
CA THR A 338 12.41 -16.15 23.50
C THR A 338 12.74 -14.72 23.10
N VAL A 339 12.79 -14.48 21.80
CA VAL A 339 13.16 -13.20 21.21
C VAL A 339 12.00 -12.67 20.39
N LEU A 340 11.57 -11.46 20.69
CA LEU A 340 10.63 -10.66 19.91
C LEU A 340 11.41 -9.67 19.03
N ARG A 341 11.20 -9.74 17.72
CA ARG A 341 11.80 -8.82 16.74
C ARG A 341 10.73 -8.07 15.95
N LEU A 342 11.03 -6.86 15.46
CA LEU A 342 10.16 -6.08 14.58
C LEU A 342 10.78 -5.85 13.20
N ASP A 343 10.19 -6.43 12.15
CA ASP A 343 10.47 -6.14 10.75
C ASP A 343 9.90 -4.78 10.34
N TRP A 344 10.73 -3.74 10.39
CA TRP A 344 10.32 -2.35 10.13
C TRP A 344 9.76 -2.17 8.71
N ALA A 345 10.27 -2.92 7.74
CA ALA A 345 9.84 -2.83 6.35
C ALA A 345 8.39 -3.29 6.15
N LYS A 346 7.87 -4.16 7.03
CA LYS A 346 6.46 -4.57 7.02
C LYS A 346 5.54 -3.62 7.78
N CYS A 347 6.04 -2.87 8.75
CA CYS A 347 5.23 -2.00 9.60
C CYS A 347 4.58 -0.86 8.78
N ILE A 348 3.26 -0.69 8.87
CA ILE A 348 2.52 0.40 8.18
C ILE A 348 2.17 1.57 9.10
N GLY A 349 2.71 1.60 10.33
CA GLY A 349 2.45 2.70 11.27
C GLY A 349 1.03 2.77 11.82
N CYS A 350 0.21 1.72 11.72
CA CYS A 350 -1.21 1.76 12.10
C CYS A 350 -1.51 2.03 13.59
N GLY A 351 -0.51 2.02 14.48
CA GLY A 351 -0.70 2.29 15.91
C GLY A 351 -1.42 1.20 16.71
N TYR A 352 -1.86 0.09 16.09
CA TYR A 352 -2.68 -0.92 16.76
C TYR A 352 -1.95 -1.59 17.95
N CYS A 353 -0.65 -1.87 17.80
CA CYS A 353 0.17 -2.47 18.85
C CYS A 353 0.35 -1.54 20.06
N GLU A 354 0.51 -0.24 19.84
CA GLU A 354 0.56 0.78 20.90
C GLU A 354 -0.78 0.87 21.64
N LYS A 355 -1.90 0.90 20.90
CA LYS A 355 -3.24 0.94 21.50
C LYS A 355 -3.54 -0.28 22.37
N LEU A 356 -3.17 -1.46 21.91
CA LEU A 356 -3.46 -2.73 22.59
C LEU A 356 -2.46 -3.13 23.67
N CYS A 357 -1.31 -2.47 23.77
CA CYS A 357 -0.29 -2.84 24.75
C CYS A 357 -0.81 -2.62 26.18
N PRO A 358 -0.96 -3.68 26.99
CA PRO A 358 -1.51 -3.54 28.34
C PRO A 358 -0.51 -2.88 29.31
N GLU A 359 0.79 -2.93 28.99
CA GLU A 359 1.87 -2.30 29.77
C GLU A 359 2.19 -0.88 29.33
N LYS A 360 1.58 -0.40 28.23
CA LYS A 360 1.98 0.85 27.56
C LYS A 360 3.49 0.91 27.26
N ALA A 361 4.03 -0.24 26.85
CA ALA A 361 5.45 -0.42 26.53
C ALA A 361 5.78 -0.14 25.05
N ILE A 362 4.80 0.17 24.20
CA ILE A 362 5.00 0.32 22.75
C ILE A 362 4.64 1.74 22.34
N THR A 363 5.49 2.34 21.50
CA THR A 363 5.25 3.63 20.84
C THR A 363 5.42 3.49 19.34
N VAL A 364 4.56 4.14 18.53
CA VAL A 364 4.66 4.12 17.07
C VAL A 364 4.90 5.54 16.56
N SER A 365 5.89 5.71 15.69
CA SER A 365 6.20 6.99 15.06
C SER A 365 6.65 6.83 13.61
N ARG A 366 6.64 7.91 12.84
CA ARG A 366 7.25 7.92 11.51
C ARG A 366 8.77 7.91 11.65
N ALA A 367 9.46 7.11 10.85
CA ALA A 367 10.90 7.02 10.91
C ALA A 367 11.53 8.20 10.15
N SER A 368 12.43 8.94 10.80
CA SER A 368 13.19 10.01 10.17
C SER A 368 14.31 9.48 9.26
N SER A 369 14.74 8.24 9.48
CA SER A 369 15.77 7.58 8.69
C SER A 369 15.50 6.10 8.49
N ILE A 370 16.05 5.54 7.41
CA ILE A 370 15.92 4.11 7.10
C ILE A 370 16.80 3.28 8.04
N PRO A 371 16.24 2.27 8.73
CA PRO A 371 17.03 1.43 9.62
C PRO A 371 18.02 0.50 8.89
N GLY A 372 19.15 0.21 9.55
CA GLY A 372 20.23 -0.59 8.97
C GLY A 372 20.01 -2.10 9.01
N ASP A 373 19.42 -2.58 10.09
CA ASP A 373 19.04 -3.98 10.26
C ASP A 373 17.58 -4.18 9.82
N ASP A 374 17.22 -5.38 9.36
CA ASP A 374 15.81 -5.72 9.07
C ASP A 374 14.93 -5.59 10.31
N TYR A 375 15.55 -5.68 11.49
CA TYR A 375 14.90 -5.60 12.78
C TYR A 375 15.46 -4.43 13.57
N VAL A 376 14.59 -3.57 14.08
CA VAL A 376 15.00 -2.36 14.83
C VAL A 376 14.90 -2.50 16.33
N ASP A 377 14.02 -3.39 16.80
CA ASP A 377 13.84 -3.67 18.22
C ASP A 377 13.94 -5.18 18.44
N GLU A 378 14.77 -5.55 19.42
CA GLU A 378 14.94 -6.90 19.90
C GLU A 378 14.69 -6.91 21.40
N VAL A 379 13.66 -7.63 21.83
CA VAL A 379 13.40 -7.87 23.25
C VAL A 379 13.58 -9.35 23.49
N GLU A 380 14.28 -9.72 24.56
CA GLU A 380 14.51 -11.10 24.95
C GLU A 380 13.96 -11.40 26.34
N ASP A 381 13.49 -12.63 26.55
CA ASP A 381 13.15 -13.13 27.88
C ASP A 381 13.39 -14.64 28.03
N GLU A 382 13.55 -15.08 29.28
CA GLU A 382 13.79 -16.49 29.62
C GLU A 382 12.56 -17.37 29.34
N VAL A 383 12.79 -18.50 28.67
CA VAL A 383 11.75 -19.51 28.39
C VAL A 383 11.41 -20.26 29.66
N VAL A 384 10.11 -20.34 29.96
CA VAL A 384 9.58 -21.21 31.01
C VAL A 384 9.07 -22.51 30.41
N ARG A 385 9.56 -23.62 30.96
CA ARG A 385 9.17 -24.99 30.59
C ARG A 385 8.17 -25.55 31.60
N CYS A 386 7.24 -26.36 31.10
CA CYS A 386 6.24 -27.01 31.94
C CYS A 386 6.91 -27.96 32.94
N LYS A 387 6.61 -27.82 34.23
CA LYS A 387 7.14 -28.74 35.27
C LYS A 387 6.67 -30.19 35.14
N MET A 388 5.57 -30.44 34.42
CA MET A 388 4.99 -31.78 34.24
C MET A 388 5.45 -32.48 32.96
N CYS A 389 5.60 -31.77 31.84
CA CYS A 389 5.92 -32.37 30.54
C CYS A 389 7.17 -31.80 29.84
N GLY A 390 7.86 -30.81 30.44
CA GLY A 390 9.08 -30.22 29.89
C GLY A 390 8.90 -29.28 28.68
N LYS A 391 7.70 -29.22 28.08
CA LYS A 391 7.44 -28.39 26.89
C LYS A 391 7.58 -26.88 27.22
N PRO A 392 8.29 -26.09 26.39
CA PRO A 392 8.31 -24.64 26.52
C PRO A 392 6.93 -24.04 26.21
N PHE A 393 6.41 -23.19 27.09
CA PHE A 393 5.04 -22.68 26.92
C PHE A 393 4.88 -21.19 27.19
N ASP A 394 5.78 -20.57 27.95
CA ASP A 394 5.67 -19.15 28.31
C ASP A 394 7.03 -18.51 28.56
N THR A 395 7.03 -17.24 28.96
CA THR A 395 8.21 -16.45 29.33
C THR A 395 8.13 -16.02 30.80
N LYS A 396 9.29 -15.80 31.43
CA LYS A 396 9.39 -15.48 32.86
C LYS A 396 8.67 -14.18 33.22
N ARG A 397 8.81 -13.13 32.40
CA ARG A 397 8.14 -11.84 32.57
C ARG A 397 6.64 -11.97 32.44
N HIS A 398 6.15 -12.76 31.48
CA HIS A 398 4.72 -12.94 31.29
C HIS A 398 4.09 -13.66 32.49
N ILE A 399 4.73 -14.72 33.01
CA ILE A 399 4.29 -15.39 34.24
C ILE A 399 4.29 -14.44 35.43
N MET A 400 5.38 -13.69 35.62
CA MET A 400 5.51 -12.77 36.76
C MET A 400 4.47 -11.64 36.69
N THR A 401 4.26 -11.06 35.51
CA THR A 401 3.26 -10.01 35.28
C THR A 401 1.85 -10.56 35.52
N THR A 402 1.56 -11.77 35.05
CA THR A 402 0.27 -12.45 35.26
C THR A 402 0.01 -12.71 36.74
N LYS A 403 1.03 -13.16 37.48
CA LYS A 403 0.96 -13.37 38.93
C LYS A 403 0.57 -12.08 39.66
N VAL A 404 1.23 -10.97 39.33
CA VAL A 404 0.94 -9.66 39.92
C VAL A 404 -0.47 -9.19 39.56
N ARG A 405 -0.87 -9.24 38.29
CA ARG A 405 -2.19 -8.80 37.82
C ARG A 405 -3.36 -9.57 38.44
N LEU A 406 -3.19 -10.88 38.62
CA LEU A 406 -4.22 -11.73 39.20
C LEU A 406 -4.17 -11.76 40.73
N GLY A 407 -3.24 -11.05 41.37
CA GLY A 407 -3.11 -11.01 42.83
C GLY A 407 -2.74 -12.36 43.44
N ILE A 408 -2.05 -13.22 42.70
CA ILE A 408 -1.68 -14.57 43.14
C ILE A 408 -0.57 -14.48 44.20
N LYS A 409 -0.86 -14.93 45.42
CA LYS A 409 0.12 -15.02 46.51
C LYS A 409 0.92 -16.32 46.42
N GLY A 410 2.23 -16.23 46.69
CA GLY A 410 3.15 -17.38 46.59
C GLY A 410 3.44 -17.82 45.16
N ASP A 411 4.09 -18.98 45.00
CA ASP A 411 4.43 -19.55 43.69
C ASP A 411 3.78 -20.92 43.51
N PRO A 412 2.48 -20.96 43.18
CA PRO A 412 1.77 -22.21 43.07
C PRO A 412 2.26 -23.01 41.86
N GLU A 413 2.35 -24.33 42.02
CA GLU A 413 2.90 -25.23 41.02
C GLU A 413 2.19 -25.14 39.66
N TRP A 414 0.86 -24.96 39.68
CA TRP A 414 0.03 -24.87 38.47
C TRP A 414 0.38 -23.68 37.56
N LEU A 415 1.00 -22.62 38.12
CA LEU A 415 1.43 -21.45 37.36
C LEU A 415 2.54 -21.81 36.35
N TYR A 416 3.34 -22.83 36.68
CA TYR A 416 4.46 -23.33 35.87
C TYR A 416 4.08 -24.58 35.04
N LEU A 417 2.78 -24.81 34.84
CA LEU A 417 2.25 -25.85 33.96
C LEU A 417 1.73 -25.22 32.66
N CYS A 418 2.01 -25.87 31.53
CA CYS A 418 1.44 -25.50 30.24
C CYS A 418 -0.11 -25.65 30.23
N PRO A 419 -0.83 -25.04 29.28
CA PRO A 419 -2.30 -25.07 29.26
C PRO A 419 -2.90 -26.48 29.36
N ASP A 420 -2.30 -27.45 28.69
CA ASP A 420 -2.77 -28.85 28.68
C ASP A 420 -2.55 -29.53 30.03
N CYS A 421 -1.33 -29.47 30.57
CA CYS A 421 -0.99 -30.04 31.87
C CYS A 421 -1.73 -29.34 33.02
N ARG A 422 -1.97 -28.03 32.91
CA ARG A 422 -2.74 -27.26 33.90
C ARG A 422 -4.19 -27.73 33.94
N ARG A 423 -4.84 -27.95 32.79
CA ARG A 423 -6.20 -28.51 32.72
C ARG A 423 -6.27 -29.88 33.40
N TYR A 424 -5.31 -30.75 33.11
CA TYR A 424 -5.23 -32.07 33.74
C TYR A 424 -5.03 -31.98 35.26
N TYR A 425 -4.09 -31.15 35.71
CA TYR A 425 -3.84 -30.90 37.14
C TYR A 425 -5.10 -30.40 37.86
N THR A 426 -5.79 -29.42 37.28
CA THR A 426 -7.04 -28.87 37.84
C THR A 426 -8.12 -29.94 37.91
N ALA A 427 -8.33 -30.72 36.84
CA ALA A 427 -9.31 -31.81 36.83
C ALA A 427 -9.01 -32.85 37.91
N LYS A 428 -7.74 -33.27 38.04
CA LYS A 428 -7.30 -34.20 39.09
C LYS A 428 -7.59 -33.65 40.49
N LYS A 429 -7.25 -32.38 40.76
CA LYS A 429 -7.51 -31.74 42.05
C LYS A 429 -8.99 -31.61 42.36
N MET A 430 -9.82 -31.25 41.37
CA MET A 430 -11.27 -31.17 41.54
C MET A 430 -11.87 -32.54 41.90
N LEU A 431 -11.43 -33.63 41.25
CA LEU A 431 -11.87 -34.99 41.56
C LEU A 431 -11.40 -35.44 42.95
N GLU A 432 -10.14 -35.17 43.31
CA GLU A 432 -9.59 -35.48 44.64
C GLU A 432 -10.36 -34.76 45.76
N THR A 433 -10.72 -33.49 45.56
CA THR A 433 -11.38 -32.65 46.57
C THR A 433 -12.89 -32.88 46.62
N GLY A 434 -13.53 -33.16 45.49
CA GLY A 434 -14.99 -33.32 45.38
C GLY A 434 -15.50 -34.75 45.57
N LEU A 435 -14.70 -35.78 45.24
CA LEU A 435 -15.10 -37.20 45.32
C LEU A 435 -14.29 -38.01 46.35
N GLY A 436 -13.29 -37.40 47.00
CA GLY A 436 -12.45 -38.10 47.99
C GLY A 436 -11.59 -39.23 47.41
N ILE A 437 -11.48 -39.33 46.09
CA ILE A 437 -10.69 -40.37 45.41
C ILE A 437 -9.21 -40.03 45.56
N LYS A 438 -8.58 -40.54 46.62
CA LYS A 438 -7.11 -40.50 46.76
C LYS A 438 -6.48 -41.49 45.77
N GLY A 439 -5.66 -40.98 44.85
CA GLY A 439 -4.77 -41.82 44.05
C GLY A 439 -5.22 -42.16 42.63
N ALA A 440 -5.66 -41.18 41.84
CA ALA A 440 -5.66 -41.34 40.39
C ALA A 440 -4.20 -41.52 39.91
N ARG A 441 -3.86 -42.75 39.51
CA ARG A 441 -2.55 -43.16 38.99
C ARG A 441 -2.03 -42.15 37.95
N ASN A 442 -0.73 -41.87 37.99
CA ASN A 442 -0.05 -41.15 36.92
C ASN A 442 -0.26 -41.91 35.60
N LEU A 443 -0.82 -41.24 34.59
CA LEU A 443 -0.88 -41.77 33.22
C LEU A 443 0.54 -41.79 32.62
N PRO A 444 0.84 -42.75 31.74
CA PRO A 444 2.20 -43.06 31.29
C PRO A 444 2.76 -41.91 30.43
N GLY A 445 3.98 -41.45 30.75
CA GLY A 445 4.70 -40.46 29.94
C GLY A 445 5.55 -39.45 30.72
N VAL A 446 5.48 -39.40 32.05
CA VAL A 446 6.36 -38.56 32.87
C VAL A 446 7.52 -39.41 33.35
N GLN A 447 8.63 -39.38 32.61
CA GLN A 447 9.91 -39.91 33.11
C GLN A 447 10.40 -39.01 34.24
N SER A 448 10.72 -39.65 35.36
CA SER A 448 11.28 -39.10 36.59
C SER A 448 12.65 -38.48 36.40
#